data_AF-A0A2S3YWA0-F1
#
_entry.id   AF-A0A2S3YWA0-F1
#
_cell.length_a   1.000
_cell.length_b   1.000
_cell.length_c   1.000
_cell.angle_alpha   90.00
_cell.angle_beta   90.00
_cell.angle_gamma   90.00
#
_symmetry.space_group_name_H-M   'P 1'
#
loop_
_entity.id
_entity.type
_entity.pdbx_description
1 polymer ?
#
loop_
_entity_poly.entity_id
_entity_poly.type
_entity_poly.pdbx_seq_one_letter_code
_entity_poly.pdbx_strand_id
1 'polypeptide(L)'
;MFGHEGGYVNVKTDRGGPTKFGITHATLAAHRGKPAMTAEQVKAISREEAEDIYRRSYWTQSGGDLLPPGLDYAAFDFAVNSGPARAVKTLQKVLGVREDGQVGEQTLAAARKYEGGISTLIRAYCEARMRFLRSLTNKKTGFPVNGRGWTIRIAGKDPKGEWADQPGVIGNALRLAADASGSTVAKSETPREAGAKADSRDTGLGEVLKKPEAWGPLGGLLSAGGALFAGSGPVQWALAAAMVGAVGVGLWYFVRRVREAG
;
A
#
# COMPACT_ATOMS: atom_id res chain seq x y z
N MET A 1 -8.73 3.36 10.93
CA MET A 1 -8.15 2.93 9.65
C MET A 1 -9.01 1.96 8.84
N PHE A 2 -10.08 1.37 9.39
CA PHE A 2 -11.15 0.81 8.57
C PHE A 2 -12.36 1.73 8.72
N GLY A 3 -12.36 2.87 8.01
CA GLY A 3 -13.50 3.77 8.01
C GLY A 3 -14.62 3.10 7.23
N HIS A 4 -15.64 2.57 7.93
CA HIS A 4 -16.90 2.01 7.40
C HIS A 4 -16.82 0.89 6.33
N GLU A 5 -15.65 0.59 5.76
CA GLU A 5 -15.43 -0.26 4.58
C GLU A 5 -14.87 -1.66 4.91
N GLY A 6 -14.62 -1.97 6.19
CA GLY A 6 -14.10 -3.28 6.64
C GLY A 6 -15.12 -4.44 6.57
N GLY A 7 -16.16 -4.31 5.74
CA GLY A 7 -17.25 -5.26 5.63
C GLY A 7 -16.77 -6.65 5.20
N TYR A 8 -17.36 -7.68 5.80
CA TYR A 8 -17.21 -9.07 5.36
C TYR A 8 -17.77 -9.22 3.94
N VAL A 9 -16.95 -9.70 3.01
CA VAL A 9 -17.38 -9.99 1.64
C VAL A 9 -17.26 -11.49 1.40
N ASN A 10 -18.38 -12.13 1.10
CA ASN A 10 -18.47 -13.55 0.74
C ASN A 10 -19.15 -13.68 -0.62
N VAL A 11 -18.36 -13.60 -1.69
CA VAL A 11 -18.87 -13.78 -3.06
C VAL A 11 -18.58 -15.21 -3.48
N LYS A 12 -19.63 -15.92 -3.89
CA LYS A 12 -19.62 -17.35 -4.22
C LYS A 12 -19.02 -17.67 -5.60
N THR A 13 -18.19 -16.79 -6.17
CA THR A 13 -17.54 -17.04 -7.47
C THR A 13 -16.04 -16.81 -7.41
N ASP A 14 -15.33 -17.87 -7.82
CA ASP A 14 -13.94 -17.94 -8.24
C ASP A 14 -12.84 -17.55 -7.22
N ARG A 15 -12.32 -18.60 -6.58
CA ARG A 15 -10.96 -18.75 -5.98
C ARG A 15 -10.60 -17.89 -4.75
N GLY A 16 -11.31 -16.82 -4.43
CA GLY A 16 -10.99 -15.95 -3.29
C GLY A 16 -11.50 -16.43 -1.93
N GLY A 17 -12.64 -17.14 -1.91
CA GLY A 17 -13.30 -17.51 -0.66
C GLY A 17 -13.71 -16.30 0.21
N PRO A 18 -14.27 -16.55 1.39
CA PRO A 18 -14.64 -15.51 2.35
C PRO A 18 -13.42 -14.62 2.68
N THR A 19 -13.61 -13.30 2.67
CA THR A 19 -12.57 -12.29 2.95
C THR A 19 -13.09 -11.22 3.90
N LYS A 20 -12.29 -10.86 4.91
CA LYS A 20 -12.54 -9.71 5.80
C LYS A 20 -11.24 -8.92 5.97
N PHE A 21 -11.30 -7.59 5.88
CA PHE A 21 -10.11 -6.71 5.87
C PHE A 21 -9.05 -7.06 4.80
N GLY A 22 -9.46 -7.70 3.69
CA GLY A 22 -8.55 -8.20 2.66
C GLY A 22 -7.84 -9.53 3.00
N ILE A 23 -8.15 -10.13 4.15
CA ILE A 23 -7.54 -11.38 4.61
C ILE A 23 -8.38 -12.57 4.15
N THR A 24 -7.76 -13.46 3.39
CA THR A 24 -8.38 -14.70 2.90
C THR A 24 -8.35 -15.80 3.95
N HIS A 25 -9.18 -16.83 3.78
CA HIS A 25 -9.11 -18.06 4.58
C HIS A 25 -7.71 -18.70 4.59
N ALA A 26 -6.98 -18.68 3.46
CA ALA A 26 -5.63 -19.22 3.36
C ALA A 26 -4.63 -18.39 4.17
N THR A 27 -4.72 -17.06 4.09
CA THR A 27 -3.90 -16.15 4.89
C THR A 27 -4.15 -16.34 6.39
N LEU A 28 -5.41 -16.45 6.79
CA LEU A 28 -5.78 -16.70 8.18
C LEU A 28 -5.30 -18.07 8.68
N ALA A 29 -5.43 -19.11 7.84
CA ALA A 29 -4.99 -20.47 8.17
C ALA A 29 -3.47 -20.51 8.41
N ALA A 30 -2.70 -19.92 7.51
CA ALA A 30 -1.25 -19.80 7.65
C ALA A 30 -0.88 -19.02 8.92
N HIS A 31 -1.55 -17.89 9.20
CA HIS A 31 -1.31 -17.11 10.39
C HIS A 31 -1.58 -17.86 11.70
N ARG A 32 -2.68 -18.62 11.75
CA ARG A 32 -3.07 -19.41 12.93
C ARG A 32 -2.36 -20.77 13.03
N GLY A 33 -1.47 -21.11 12.09
CA GLY A 33 -0.80 -22.41 12.05
C GLY A 33 -1.77 -23.58 11.86
N LYS A 34 -2.82 -23.38 11.07
CA LYS A 34 -3.89 -24.37 10.81
C LYS A 34 -3.90 -24.77 9.32
N PRO A 35 -4.32 -25.99 8.99
CA PRO A 35 -4.35 -26.45 7.60
C PRO A 35 -5.40 -25.73 6.74
N ALA A 36 -6.52 -25.30 7.33
CA ALA A 36 -7.59 -24.57 6.66
C ALA A 36 -8.42 -23.78 7.68
N MET A 37 -9.12 -22.73 7.22
CA MET A 37 -10.07 -21.93 8.00
C MET A 37 -11.43 -21.88 7.32
N THR A 38 -12.51 -21.82 8.11
CA THR A 38 -13.88 -21.69 7.61
C THR A 38 -14.26 -20.24 7.31
N ALA A 39 -15.38 -20.04 6.62
CA ALA A 39 -15.90 -18.72 6.32
C ALA A 39 -16.29 -17.92 7.56
N GLU A 40 -16.85 -18.61 8.55
CA GLU A 40 -17.26 -18.06 9.84
C GLU A 40 -16.03 -17.57 10.61
N GLN A 41 -14.92 -18.31 10.54
CA GLN A 41 -13.66 -17.91 11.15
C GLN A 41 -13.08 -16.67 10.49
N VAL A 42 -13.14 -16.57 9.15
CA VAL A 42 -12.73 -15.34 8.45
C VAL A 42 -13.65 -14.17 8.78
N LYS A 43 -14.96 -14.39 8.88
CA LYS A 43 -15.93 -13.36 9.28
C LYS A 43 -15.67 -12.86 10.71
N ALA A 44 -15.17 -13.74 11.58
CA ALA A 44 -14.89 -13.44 12.97
C ALA A 44 -13.55 -12.73 13.20
N ILE A 45 -12.69 -12.56 12.18
CA ILE A 45 -11.40 -11.85 12.32
C ILE A 45 -11.62 -10.49 12.98
N SER A 46 -10.91 -10.23 14.08
CA SER A 46 -10.93 -8.93 14.73
C SER A 46 -10.04 -7.93 13.98
N ARG A 47 -10.20 -6.64 14.27
CA ARG A 47 -9.34 -5.62 13.67
C ARG A 47 -7.88 -5.81 14.09
N GLU A 48 -7.68 -6.14 15.35
CA GLU A 48 -6.39 -6.35 15.99
C GLU A 48 -5.67 -7.57 15.39
N GLU A 49 -6.41 -8.67 15.17
CA GLU A 49 -5.88 -9.84 14.46
C GLU A 49 -5.51 -9.51 13.01
N ALA A 50 -6.31 -8.69 12.33
CA ALA A 50 -5.97 -8.25 10.99
C ALA A 50 -4.68 -7.42 10.97
N GLU A 51 -4.51 -6.50 11.92
CA GLU A 51 -3.28 -5.70 12.05
C GLU A 51 -2.05 -6.56 12.35
N ASP A 52 -2.18 -7.57 13.21
CA ASP A 52 -1.11 -8.54 13.51
C ASP A 52 -0.76 -9.39 12.28
N ILE A 53 -1.77 -9.81 11.49
CA ILE A 53 -1.57 -10.51 10.21
C ILE A 53 -0.78 -9.63 9.24
N TYR A 54 -1.17 -8.36 9.06
CA TYR A 54 -0.45 -7.44 8.17
C TYR A 54 0.99 -7.19 8.65
N ARG A 55 1.18 -7.03 9.97
CA ARG A 55 2.50 -6.83 10.56
C ARG A 55 3.42 -8.03 10.32
N ARG A 56 3.00 -9.23 10.73
CA ARG A 56 3.83 -10.44 10.69
C ARG A 56 3.97 -11.01 9.28
N SER A 57 2.87 -11.09 8.54
CA SER A 57 2.82 -11.85 7.30
C SER A 57 3.24 -11.04 6.09
N TYR A 58 3.19 -9.71 6.16
CA TYR A 58 3.48 -8.84 5.04
C TYR A 58 4.58 -7.84 5.38
N TRP A 59 4.40 -6.99 6.40
CA TRP A 59 5.35 -5.93 6.74
C TRP A 59 6.72 -6.49 7.12
N THR A 60 6.80 -7.32 8.15
CA THR A 60 8.08 -7.88 8.61
C THR A 60 8.73 -8.76 7.54
N GLN A 61 7.95 -9.62 6.87
CA GLN A 61 8.48 -10.49 5.80
C GLN A 61 8.97 -9.74 4.57
N SER A 62 8.42 -8.55 4.27
CA SER A 62 8.92 -7.70 3.19
C SER A 62 10.06 -6.76 3.63
N GLY A 63 10.58 -6.93 4.85
CA GLY A 63 11.65 -6.11 5.40
C GLY A 63 11.22 -4.72 5.88
N GLY A 64 9.95 -4.53 6.23
CA GLY A 64 9.41 -3.21 6.57
C GLY A 64 10.13 -2.50 7.73
N ASP A 65 10.65 -3.25 8.71
CA ASP A 65 11.43 -2.68 9.83
C ASP A 65 12.90 -2.43 9.46
N LEU A 66 13.38 -3.02 8.37
CA LEU A 66 14.79 -3.04 7.98
C LEU A 66 15.09 -2.11 6.81
N LEU A 67 14.16 -2.02 5.86
CA LEU A 67 14.33 -1.23 4.66
C LEU A 67 14.23 0.28 4.97
N PRO A 68 14.94 1.13 4.20
CA PRO A 68 14.81 2.58 4.31
C PRO A 68 13.37 3.05 4.05
N PRO A 69 12.97 4.19 4.67
CA PRO A 69 11.68 4.80 4.42
C PRO A 69 11.40 5.00 2.92
N GLY A 70 10.17 4.71 2.52
CA GLY A 70 9.74 4.75 1.12
C GLY A 70 9.95 3.42 0.40
N LEU A 71 11.12 2.79 0.56
CA LEU A 71 11.37 1.45 0.02
C LEU A 71 10.62 0.39 0.83
N ASP A 72 10.55 0.53 2.15
CA ASP A 72 9.71 -0.27 3.05
C ASP A 72 8.23 -0.24 2.65
N TYR A 73 7.70 0.95 2.36
CA TYR A 73 6.33 1.17 1.90
C TYR A 73 6.07 0.51 0.55
N ALA A 74 6.96 0.73 -0.43
CA ALA A 74 6.82 0.11 -1.76
C ALA A 74 6.92 -1.42 -1.69
N ALA A 75 7.80 -1.95 -0.83
CA ALA A 75 7.95 -3.38 -0.62
C ALA A 75 6.74 -4.01 0.06
N PHE A 76 6.20 -3.35 1.09
CA PHE A 76 4.98 -3.77 1.77
C PHE A 76 3.78 -3.77 0.81
N ASP A 77 3.57 -2.71 0.04
CA ASP A 77 2.49 -2.66 -0.94
C ASP A 77 2.63 -3.80 -1.96
N PHE A 78 3.83 -4.05 -2.49
CA PHE A 78 4.04 -5.16 -3.42
C PHE A 78 3.79 -6.53 -2.73
N ALA A 79 4.23 -6.70 -1.49
CA ALA A 79 4.05 -7.93 -0.72
C ALA A 79 2.57 -8.25 -0.49
N VAL A 80 1.74 -7.26 -0.16
CA VAL A 80 0.29 -7.46 0.02
C VAL A 80 -0.37 -7.97 -1.25
N ASN A 81 0.04 -7.48 -2.43
CA ASN A 81 -0.63 -7.81 -3.68
C ASN A 81 -0.05 -9.01 -4.44
N SER A 82 1.19 -9.38 -4.14
CA SER A 82 1.91 -10.38 -4.94
C SER A 82 2.74 -11.36 -4.11
N GLY A 83 2.66 -11.26 -2.78
CA GLY A 83 3.35 -12.10 -1.82
C GLY A 83 4.71 -11.52 -1.37
N PRO A 84 5.07 -11.63 -0.09
CA PRO A 84 6.34 -11.09 0.45
C PRO A 84 7.57 -11.63 -0.26
N ALA A 85 7.62 -12.96 -0.49
CA ALA A 85 8.74 -13.59 -1.17
C ALA A 85 9.00 -13.00 -2.57
N ARG A 86 7.94 -12.66 -3.33
CA ARG A 86 8.09 -12.06 -4.66
C ARG A 86 8.56 -10.62 -4.58
N ALA A 87 8.01 -9.85 -3.64
CA ALA A 87 8.43 -8.48 -3.38
C ALA A 87 9.94 -8.43 -3.10
N VAL A 88 10.40 -9.24 -2.13
CA VAL A 88 11.82 -9.27 -1.74
C VAL A 88 12.72 -9.78 -2.87
N LYS A 89 12.36 -10.88 -3.56
CA LYS A 89 13.17 -11.38 -4.68
C LYS A 89 13.27 -10.38 -5.83
N THR A 90 12.19 -9.65 -6.11
CA THR A 90 12.21 -8.60 -7.14
C THR A 90 13.14 -7.46 -6.74
N LEU A 91 13.16 -7.07 -5.45
CA LEU A 91 14.09 -6.07 -4.94
C LEU A 91 15.54 -6.57 -5.05
N GLN A 92 15.81 -7.81 -4.61
CA GLN A 92 17.14 -8.42 -4.69
C GLN A 92 17.66 -8.50 -6.12
N LYS A 93 16.79 -8.84 -7.07
CA LYS A 93 17.10 -8.82 -8.49
C LYS A 93 17.51 -7.43 -8.99
N VAL A 94 16.78 -6.39 -8.59
CA VAL A 94 17.12 -5.00 -8.94
C VAL A 94 18.46 -4.59 -8.32
N LEU A 95 18.74 -5.04 -7.10
CA LEU A 95 19.98 -4.77 -6.39
C LEU A 95 21.18 -5.59 -6.90
N GLY A 96 20.97 -6.57 -7.79
CA GLY A 96 22.03 -7.46 -8.26
C GLY A 96 22.59 -8.40 -7.18
N VAL A 97 21.80 -8.72 -6.15
CA VAL A 97 22.18 -9.66 -5.09
C VAL A 97 21.42 -10.98 -5.22
N ARG A 98 21.79 -11.98 -4.41
CA ARG A 98 21.12 -13.29 -4.39
C ARG A 98 19.61 -13.13 -4.11
N GLU A 99 18.78 -13.75 -4.95
CA GLU A 99 17.32 -13.74 -4.84
C GLU A 99 16.79 -14.82 -3.85
N ASP A 100 17.23 -14.78 -2.59
CA ASP A 100 16.81 -15.75 -1.55
C ASP A 100 15.45 -15.42 -0.91
N GLY A 101 14.90 -14.23 -1.17
CA GLY A 101 13.62 -13.78 -0.64
C GLY A 101 13.64 -13.31 0.81
N GLN A 102 14.83 -13.09 1.40
CA GLN A 102 14.99 -12.58 2.76
C GLN A 102 15.74 -11.24 2.76
N VAL A 103 15.20 -10.23 3.44
CA VAL A 103 15.90 -8.94 3.60
C VAL A 103 16.96 -9.09 4.70
N GLY A 104 18.17 -9.46 4.30
CA GLY A 104 19.35 -9.54 5.16
C GLY A 104 20.40 -8.47 4.86
N GLU A 105 21.55 -8.53 5.55
CA GLU A 105 22.60 -7.51 5.46
C GLU A 105 23.10 -7.26 4.04
N GLN A 106 23.18 -8.29 3.20
CA GLN A 106 23.57 -8.12 1.79
C GLN A 106 22.56 -7.26 1.00
N THR A 107 21.27 -7.47 1.24
CA THR A 107 20.20 -6.68 0.61
C THR A 107 20.25 -5.23 1.10
N LEU A 108 20.45 -5.03 2.40
CA LEU A 108 20.54 -3.69 3.00
C LEU A 108 21.79 -2.94 2.55
N ALA A 109 22.94 -3.59 2.50
CA ALA A 109 24.19 -3.01 2.02
C ALA A 109 24.11 -2.61 0.54
N ALA A 110 23.52 -3.45 -0.30
CA ALA A 110 23.29 -3.12 -1.71
C ALA A 110 22.31 -1.96 -1.87
N ALA A 111 21.22 -1.92 -1.09
CA ALA A 111 20.27 -0.82 -1.11
C ALA A 111 20.91 0.52 -0.72
N ARG A 112 21.79 0.54 0.29
CA ARG A 112 22.55 1.73 0.70
C ARG A 112 23.54 2.22 -0.36
N LYS A 113 24.13 1.31 -1.13
CA LYS A 113 25.12 1.61 -2.17
C LYS A 113 24.53 1.78 -3.57
N TYR A 114 23.21 1.70 -3.71
CA TYR A 114 22.56 1.73 -5.01
C TYR A 114 22.84 3.06 -5.72
N GLU A 115 23.27 2.97 -6.98
CA GLU A 115 23.62 4.13 -7.79
C GLU A 115 22.40 5.05 -7.98
N GLY A 116 22.59 6.36 -7.78
CA GLY A 116 21.50 7.34 -7.79
C GLY A 116 20.62 7.32 -6.52
N GLY A 117 21.00 6.54 -5.50
CA GLY A 117 20.39 6.54 -4.18
C GLY A 117 18.98 5.93 -4.10
N ILE A 118 18.34 6.12 -2.94
CA ILE A 118 17.08 5.44 -2.58
C ILE A 118 15.93 5.77 -3.54
N SER A 119 15.85 7.01 -4.02
CA SER A 119 14.81 7.45 -4.96
C SER A 119 14.92 6.73 -6.31
N THR A 120 16.14 6.51 -6.80
CA THR A 120 16.40 5.77 -8.04
C THR A 120 16.07 4.30 -7.85
N LEU A 121 16.45 3.71 -6.70
CA LEU A 121 16.10 2.35 -6.34
C LEU A 121 14.57 2.12 -6.28
N ILE A 122 13.82 3.02 -5.64
CA ILE A 122 12.35 2.95 -5.56
C ILE A 122 11.72 2.91 -6.95
N ARG A 123 12.20 3.76 -7.87
CA ARG A 123 11.70 3.80 -9.26
C ARG A 123 12.02 2.51 -10.00
N ALA A 124 13.27 2.05 -9.94
CA ALA A 124 13.70 0.81 -10.58
C ALA A 124 12.93 -0.41 -10.04
N TYR A 125 12.68 -0.45 -8.73
CA TYR A 125 11.90 -1.49 -8.08
C TYR A 125 10.43 -1.49 -8.50
N CYS A 126 9.78 -0.33 -8.52
CA CYS A 126 8.39 -0.20 -9.00
C CYS A 126 8.27 -0.53 -10.50
N GLU A 127 9.29 -0.20 -11.29
CA GLU A 127 9.35 -0.58 -12.70
C GLU A 127 9.49 -2.09 -12.88
N ALA A 128 10.36 -2.74 -12.09
CA ALA A 128 10.50 -4.20 -12.07
C ALA A 128 9.18 -4.89 -11.68
N ARG A 129 8.46 -4.35 -10.69
CA ARG A 129 7.11 -4.77 -10.36
C ARG A 129 6.16 -4.63 -11.55
N MET A 130 6.17 -3.51 -12.25
CA MET A 130 5.31 -3.30 -13.42
C MET A 130 5.62 -4.28 -14.55
N ARG A 131 6.90 -4.60 -14.79
CA ARG A 131 7.32 -5.65 -15.74
C ARG A 131 6.73 -7.01 -15.37
N PHE A 132 6.81 -7.40 -14.10
CA PHE A 132 6.17 -8.62 -13.62
C PHE A 132 4.65 -8.61 -13.86
N LEU A 133 3.96 -7.52 -13.50
CA LEU A 133 2.51 -7.43 -13.70
C LEU A 133 2.13 -7.51 -15.18
N ARG A 134 2.88 -6.88 -16.08
CA ARG A 134 2.70 -6.98 -17.54
C ARG A 134 2.89 -8.40 -18.07
N SER A 135 3.74 -9.21 -17.43
CA SER A 135 3.90 -10.63 -17.80
C SER A 135 2.71 -11.52 -17.42
N LEU A 136 1.78 -11.04 -16.59
CA LEU A 136 0.58 -11.79 -16.22
C LEU A 136 -0.43 -11.73 -17.37
N THR A 137 -0.34 -12.61 -18.36
CA THR A 137 -1.13 -12.52 -19.61
C THR A 137 -2.50 -13.22 -19.56
N ASN A 138 -2.91 -13.74 -18.40
CA ASN A 138 -4.21 -14.40 -18.27
C ASN A 138 -5.35 -13.45 -18.69
N LYS A 139 -6.20 -13.88 -19.64
CA LYS A 139 -7.25 -13.03 -20.21
C LYS A 139 -8.38 -12.66 -19.24
N LYS A 140 -8.53 -13.37 -18.11
CA LYS A 140 -9.59 -13.17 -17.12
C LYS A 140 -9.09 -12.52 -15.83
N THR A 141 -7.82 -12.70 -15.49
CA THR A 141 -7.27 -12.26 -14.19
C THR A 141 -5.94 -11.52 -14.31
N GLY A 142 -5.35 -11.44 -15.50
CA GLY A 142 -4.06 -10.83 -15.76
C GLY A 142 -4.13 -9.36 -16.17
N PHE A 143 -3.02 -8.86 -16.69
CA PHE A 143 -2.84 -7.51 -17.19
C PHE A 143 -3.87 -7.06 -18.24
N PRO A 144 -4.35 -7.91 -19.18
CA PRO A 144 -5.34 -7.48 -20.17
C PRO A 144 -6.62 -6.88 -19.56
N VAL A 145 -7.02 -7.35 -18.37
CA VAL A 145 -8.24 -6.87 -17.68
C VAL A 145 -7.93 -5.99 -16.47
N ASN A 146 -6.82 -6.22 -15.77
CA ASN A 146 -6.49 -5.51 -14.53
C ASN A 146 -5.38 -4.45 -14.68
N GLY A 147 -4.69 -4.41 -15.83
CA GLY A 147 -3.46 -3.65 -16.04
C GLY A 147 -3.64 -2.13 -15.89
N ARG A 148 -4.82 -1.60 -16.21
CA ARG A 148 -5.15 -0.18 -15.98
C ARG A 148 -5.10 0.16 -14.49
N GLY A 149 -5.84 -0.58 -13.67
CA GLY A 149 -5.88 -0.36 -12.22
C GLY A 149 -4.50 -0.56 -11.57
N TRP A 150 -3.75 -1.56 -12.01
CA TRP A 150 -2.38 -1.76 -11.54
C TRP A 150 -1.44 -0.60 -11.91
N THR A 151 -1.59 -0.04 -13.12
CA THR A 151 -0.82 1.12 -13.56
C THR A 151 -1.14 2.35 -12.73
N ILE A 152 -2.43 2.63 -12.52
CA ILE A 152 -2.89 3.73 -11.67
C ILE A 152 -2.35 3.58 -10.24
N ARG A 153 -2.42 2.38 -9.65
CA ARG A 153 -1.90 2.16 -8.29
C ARG A 153 -0.40 2.46 -8.19
N ILE A 154 0.39 1.92 -9.11
CA ILE A 154 1.86 1.96 -8.99
C ILE A 154 2.41 3.31 -9.43
N ALA A 155 2.00 3.77 -10.61
CA ALA A 155 2.53 4.98 -11.23
C ALA A 155 1.71 6.22 -10.91
N GLY A 156 0.47 6.06 -10.44
CA GLY A 156 -0.43 7.19 -10.20
C GLY A 156 -1.03 7.80 -11.47
N LYS A 157 -0.74 7.20 -12.63
CA LYS A 157 -1.18 7.69 -13.95
C LYS A 157 -2.25 6.79 -14.53
N ASP A 158 -3.32 7.40 -15.03
CA ASP A 158 -4.32 6.69 -15.81
C ASP A 158 -3.96 6.68 -17.30
N PRO A 159 -3.69 5.52 -17.91
CA PRO A 159 -3.40 5.43 -19.34
C PRO A 159 -4.50 6.00 -20.26
N LYS A 160 -5.73 6.10 -19.77
CA LYS A 160 -6.85 6.68 -20.51
C LYS A 160 -7.08 8.17 -20.24
N GLY A 161 -6.40 8.74 -19.25
CA GLY A 161 -6.60 10.14 -18.84
C GLY A 161 -8.00 10.47 -18.32
N GLU A 162 -8.80 9.46 -17.93
CA GLU A 162 -10.14 9.67 -17.36
C GLU A 162 -10.06 10.09 -15.88
N TRP A 163 -8.92 9.85 -15.22
CA TRP A 163 -8.65 10.21 -13.83
C TRP A 163 -7.44 11.13 -13.74
N ALA A 164 -7.50 12.07 -12.80
CA ALA A 164 -6.39 12.97 -12.50
C ALA A 164 -5.16 12.17 -12.01
N ASP A 165 -3.98 12.68 -12.37
CA ASP A 165 -2.72 12.14 -11.87
C ASP A 165 -2.69 12.23 -10.34
N GLN A 166 -2.24 11.14 -9.73
CA GLN A 166 -2.05 11.02 -8.29
C GLN A 166 -0.63 10.51 -8.01
N PRO A 167 -0.15 10.53 -6.75
CA PRO A 167 1.20 10.09 -6.45
C PRO A 167 1.44 8.60 -6.79
N GLY A 168 0.43 7.75 -6.59
CA GLY A 168 0.60 6.29 -6.65
C GLY A 168 1.63 5.77 -5.64
N VAL A 169 2.05 4.51 -5.79
CA VAL A 169 3.09 3.92 -4.94
C VAL A 169 4.41 4.66 -5.12
N ILE A 170 4.79 5.00 -6.36
CA ILE A 170 6.05 5.69 -6.64
C ILE A 170 6.10 7.05 -5.95
N GLY A 171 5.11 7.92 -6.17
CA GLY A 171 5.10 9.26 -5.60
C GLY A 171 5.02 9.25 -4.07
N ASN A 172 4.19 8.35 -3.50
CA ASN A 172 4.13 8.19 -2.05
C ASN A 172 5.48 7.72 -1.49
N ALA A 173 6.06 6.65 -2.04
CA ALA A 173 7.36 6.13 -1.60
C ALA A 173 8.46 7.20 -1.65
N LEU A 174 8.51 7.99 -2.72
CA LEU A 174 9.48 9.07 -2.86
C LEU A 174 9.29 10.18 -1.82
N ARG A 175 8.05 10.53 -1.50
CA ARG A 175 7.76 11.49 -0.43
C ARG A 175 8.25 10.97 0.91
N LEU A 176 7.97 9.71 1.26
CA LEU A 176 8.42 9.11 2.52
C LEU A 176 9.95 9.06 2.62
N ALA A 177 10.62 8.76 1.50
CA ALA A 177 12.08 8.76 1.44
C ALA A 177 12.67 10.17 1.60
N ALA A 178 12.02 11.19 1.03
CA ALA A 178 12.44 12.58 1.13
C ALA A 178 12.19 13.19 2.52
N ASP A 179 11.03 12.91 3.12
CA ASP A 179 10.66 13.31 4.48
C ASP A 179 11.69 12.75 5.48
N ALA A 180 12.13 11.50 5.29
CA ALA A 180 13.14 10.86 6.14
C ALA A 180 14.57 11.39 5.94
N SER A 181 14.89 11.98 4.78
CA SER A 181 16.21 12.56 4.51
C SER A 181 16.29 14.05 4.87
N GLY A 182 15.21 14.65 5.39
CA GLY A 182 15.12 16.08 5.68
C GLY A 182 15.03 16.97 4.44
N SER A 183 14.85 16.38 3.25
CA SER A 183 14.82 17.09 1.98
C SER A 183 13.37 17.33 1.58
N THR A 184 12.79 18.47 1.96
CA THR A 184 11.40 18.81 1.59
C THR A 184 11.26 18.96 0.08
N VAL A 185 10.77 17.93 -0.61
CA VAL A 185 10.35 18.03 -2.01
C VAL A 185 9.22 19.06 -2.07
N ALA A 186 9.36 20.04 -2.96
CA ALA A 186 8.49 21.21 -3.08
C ALA A 186 7.00 20.86 -2.93
N LYS A 187 6.35 21.49 -1.95
CA LYS A 187 4.88 21.54 -1.87
C LYS A 187 4.37 22.09 -3.19
N SER A 188 3.48 21.35 -3.84
CA SER A 188 2.60 21.92 -4.86
C SER A 188 1.90 23.15 -4.24
N GLU A 189 2.12 24.31 -4.83
CA GLU A 189 1.55 25.58 -4.36
C GLU A 189 0.02 25.53 -4.47
N THR A 190 -0.66 25.54 -3.32
CA THR A 190 -2.07 25.95 -3.24
C THR A 190 -2.16 27.49 -3.20
N PRO A 191 -3.18 28.10 -3.82
CA PRO A 191 -3.36 29.55 -3.82
C PRO A 191 -3.44 30.15 -2.41
N ARG A 192 -2.91 31.37 -2.26
CA ARG A 192 -2.88 32.12 -0.98
C ARG A 192 -4.29 32.41 -0.47
N GLU A 193 -4.54 32.07 0.79
CA GLU A 193 -5.58 32.72 1.59
C GLU A 193 -5.01 33.40 2.84
N ALA A 194 -5.66 34.51 3.16
CA ALA A 194 -5.20 35.60 3.99
C ALA A 194 -5.17 35.26 5.49
N GLY A 195 -4.32 35.99 6.21
CA GLY A 195 -3.93 35.68 7.58
C GLY A 195 -5.02 35.84 8.64
N ALA A 196 -4.82 35.11 9.74
CA ALA A 196 -5.29 35.48 11.07
C ALA A 196 -4.35 34.86 12.13
N LYS A 197 -4.14 35.63 13.21
CA LYS A 197 -3.20 35.40 14.31
C LYS A 197 -3.64 34.26 15.25
N ALA A 198 -2.67 33.71 15.96
CA ALA A 198 -2.73 32.56 16.86
C ALA A 198 -3.64 32.72 18.10
N ASP A 199 -4.13 31.58 18.63
CA ASP A 199 -3.95 31.24 20.05
C ASP A 199 -3.94 29.71 20.24
N SER A 200 -3.16 29.27 21.21
CA SER A 200 -2.86 27.89 21.59
C SER A 200 -3.60 27.54 22.88
N ARG A 201 -4.58 26.63 22.80
CA ARG A 201 -4.94 25.58 23.79
C ARG A 201 -6.29 24.95 23.42
N ASP A 202 -6.35 23.63 23.53
CA ASP A 202 -7.52 22.76 23.41
C ASP A 202 -8.48 23.00 22.24
N THR A 203 -8.29 22.25 21.15
CA THR A 203 -9.42 21.86 20.28
C THR A 203 -9.25 20.42 19.82
N GLY A 204 -10.11 19.57 20.36
CA GLY A 204 -10.08 18.13 20.22
C GLY A 204 -10.35 17.63 18.80
N LEU A 205 -9.99 16.36 18.60
CA LEU A 205 -10.17 15.58 17.36
C LEU A 205 -11.55 15.73 16.69
N GLY A 206 -12.59 16.16 17.41
CA GLY A 206 -13.95 16.33 16.90
C GLY A 206 -14.13 17.51 15.92
N GLU A 207 -13.32 18.58 16.02
CA GLU A 207 -13.42 19.71 15.08
C GLU A 207 -12.61 19.50 13.79
N VAL A 208 -11.52 18.72 13.87
CA VAL A 208 -10.69 18.37 12.70
C VAL A 208 -11.49 17.54 11.68
N LEU A 209 -12.49 16.78 12.13
CA LEU A 209 -13.39 16.01 11.26
C LEU A 209 -14.37 16.88 10.44
N LYS A 210 -14.63 18.13 10.86
CA LYS A 210 -15.66 18.98 10.24
C LYS A 210 -15.11 19.96 9.19
N LYS A 211 -13.80 19.99 8.99
CA LYS A 211 -13.15 20.88 8.00
C LYS A 211 -12.97 20.13 6.67
N PRO A 212 -13.67 20.50 5.58
CA PRO A 212 -13.56 19.81 4.30
C PRO A 212 -12.14 19.88 3.70
N GLU A 213 -11.31 20.86 4.11
CA GLU A 213 -9.91 20.94 3.68
C GLU A 213 -9.01 19.85 4.32
N ALA A 214 -9.38 19.31 5.50
CA ALA A 214 -8.66 18.21 6.16
C ALA A 214 -8.86 16.86 5.46
N TRP A 215 -9.80 16.80 4.51
CA TRP A 215 -10.04 15.65 3.66
C TRP A 215 -9.17 15.67 2.41
N GLY A 216 -8.40 16.73 2.11
CA GLY A 216 -7.50 16.76 0.94
C GLY A 216 -6.52 15.57 0.86
N PRO A 217 -5.85 15.16 1.96
CA PRO A 217 -4.98 13.98 2.00
C PRO A 217 -5.75 12.64 1.97
N LEU A 218 -7.03 12.62 2.38
CA LEU A 218 -7.92 11.46 2.33
C LEU A 218 -8.70 11.36 1.01
N GLY A 219 -8.84 12.47 0.29
CA GLY A 219 -9.60 12.63 -0.93
C GLY A 219 -8.91 11.93 -2.08
N GLY A 220 -7.61 12.11 -2.25
CA GLY A 220 -6.83 11.34 -3.23
C GLY A 220 -6.82 9.83 -2.94
N LEU A 221 -6.97 9.45 -1.67
CA LEU A 221 -7.11 8.08 -1.19
C LEU A 221 -8.46 7.44 -1.55
N LEU A 222 -9.53 8.24 -1.54
CA LEU A 222 -10.89 7.86 -1.97
C LEU A 222 -11.14 8.03 -3.48
N SER A 223 -10.39 8.91 -4.17
CA SER A 223 -10.44 9.07 -5.62
C SER A 223 -9.87 7.86 -6.37
N ALA A 224 -8.96 7.11 -5.76
CA ALA A 224 -8.58 5.78 -6.23
C ALA A 224 -9.73 4.75 -6.15
N GLY A 225 -10.73 5.01 -5.29
CA GLY A 225 -12.02 4.33 -5.29
C GLY A 225 -12.86 4.69 -6.52
N GLY A 226 -12.85 5.95 -6.96
CA GLY A 226 -13.58 6.46 -8.14
C GLY A 226 -13.27 5.73 -9.45
N ALA A 227 -12.00 5.41 -9.70
CA ALA A 227 -11.57 4.66 -10.88
C ALA A 227 -12.04 3.20 -10.92
N LEU A 228 -12.51 2.70 -9.77
CA LEU A 228 -13.11 1.38 -9.59
C LEU A 228 -14.64 1.41 -9.78
N PHE A 229 -15.21 2.40 -10.46
CA PHE A 229 -16.65 2.42 -10.78
C PHE A 229 -16.98 2.17 -12.26
N ALA A 230 -15.98 2.00 -13.13
CA ALA A 230 -16.21 1.70 -14.56
C ALA A 230 -16.49 0.20 -14.86
N GLY A 231 -16.68 -0.62 -13.81
CA GLY A 231 -16.98 -2.05 -13.92
C GLY A 231 -17.97 -2.48 -12.85
N SER A 232 -19.09 -3.06 -13.25
CA SER A 232 -20.15 -3.56 -12.38
C SER A 232 -19.85 -4.99 -11.92
N GLY A 233 -18.91 -5.15 -10.99
CA GLY A 233 -18.49 -6.48 -10.50
C GLY A 233 -18.22 -6.56 -8.99
N PRO A 234 -18.77 -7.54 -8.25
CA PRO A 234 -18.56 -7.68 -6.81
C PRO A 234 -17.11 -8.01 -6.39
N VAL A 235 -16.28 -8.51 -7.31
CA VAL A 235 -14.83 -8.73 -7.10
C VAL A 235 -14.06 -7.41 -6.96
N GLN A 236 -14.54 -6.36 -7.63
CA GLN A 236 -13.93 -5.04 -7.66
C GLN A 236 -14.05 -4.33 -6.31
N TRP A 237 -15.19 -4.48 -5.64
CA TRP A 237 -15.47 -3.96 -4.32
C TRP A 237 -14.65 -4.63 -3.20
N ALA A 238 -14.45 -5.96 -3.31
CA ALA A 238 -13.59 -6.70 -2.38
C ALA A 238 -12.12 -6.28 -2.49
N LEU A 239 -11.63 -6.07 -3.72
CA LEU A 239 -10.29 -5.57 -3.97
C LEU A 239 -10.15 -4.11 -3.52
N ALA A 240 -11.14 -3.26 -3.78
CA ALA A 240 -11.16 -1.86 -3.33
C ALA A 240 -11.02 -1.76 -1.81
N ALA A 241 -11.85 -2.50 -1.06
CA ALA A 241 -11.83 -2.49 0.41
C ALA A 241 -10.50 -3.03 0.99
N ALA A 242 -9.92 -4.08 0.36
CA ALA A 242 -8.61 -4.61 0.74
C ALA A 242 -7.48 -3.60 0.47
N MET A 243 -7.55 -2.85 -0.64
CA MET A 243 -6.58 -1.81 -0.96
C MET A 243 -6.66 -0.64 0.02
N VAL A 244 -7.86 -0.14 0.33
CA VAL A 244 -8.06 0.97 1.27
C VAL A 244 -7.55 0.57 2.66
N GLY A 245 -7.84 -0.66 3.10
CA GLY A 245 -7.30 -1.21 4.36
C GLY A 245 -5.77 -1.26 4.38
N ALA A 246 -5.14 -1.83 3.35
CA ALA A 246 -3.69 -1.99 3.28
C ALA A 246 -2.95 -0.64 3.21
N VAL A 247 -3.48 0.32 2.46
CA VAL A 247 -2.89 1.67 2.37
C VAL A 247 -3.02 2.41 3.70
N GLY A 248 -4.17 2.28 4.37
CA GLY A 248 -4.37 2.82 5.72
C GLY A 248 -3.36 2.26 6.73
N VAL A 249 -3.17 0.93 6.74
CA VAL A 249 -2.19 0.21 7.59
C VAL A 249 -0.77 0.72 7.36
N GLY A 250 -0.35 0.78 6.09
CA GLY A 250 0.98 1.25 5.73
C GLY A 250 1.25 2.70 6.17
N LEU A 251 0.27 3.59 5.99
CA LEU A 251 0.36 4.99 6.43
C LEU A 251 0.45 5.13 7.95
N TRP A 252 -0.28 4.33 8.72
CA TRP A 252 -0.22 4.38 10.17
C TRP A 252 1.12 3.90 10.72
N TYR A 253 1.66 2.79 10.20
CA TYR A 253 2.99 2.32 10.59
C TYR A 253 4.09 3.32 10.23
N PHE A 254 3.99 3.97 9.06
CA PHE A 254 4.88 5.04 8.68
C PHE A 254 4.83 6.23 9.67
N VAL A 255 3.63 6.74 9.97
CA VAL A 255 3.45 7.86 10.91
C VAL A 255 3.95 7.50 12.31
N ARG A 256 3.72 6.26 12.76
CA ARG A 256 4.20 5.79 14.06
C ARG A 256 5.74 5.76 14.11
N ARG A 257 6.39 5.24 13.08
CA ARG A 257 7.86 5.20 12.96
C ARG A 257 8.48 6.59 12.98
N VAL A 258 7.88 7.56 12.29
CA VAL A 258 8.37 8.95 12.29
C VAL A 258 8.23 9.61 13.67
N ARG A 259 7.19 9.28 14.44
CA ARG A 259 6.98 9.80 15.80
C ARG A 259 7.88 9.15 16.86
N GLU A 260 8.31 7.92 16.64
CA GLU A 260 9.24 7.21 17.55
C GLU A 260 10.71 7.58 17.29
N ALA A 261 11.01 8.29 16.19
CA ALA A 261 12.36 8.64 15.74
C ALA A 261 12.72 10.13 15.88
N GLY A 262 11.81 10.96 16.41
CA GLY A 262 12.04 12.38 16.74
C GLY A 262 11.74 12.65 18.20
#